data_AF-A0A9P8VXY0-F1
#
_entry.id   AF-A0A9P8VXY0-F1
#
_cell.length_a   1.000
_cell.length_b   1.000
_cell.length_c   1.000
_cell.angle_alpha   90.00
_cell.angle_beta   90.00
_cell.angle_gamma   90.00
#
_symmetry.space_group_name_H-M   'P 1'
#
loop_
_entity.id
_entity.type
_entity.pdbx_description
1 polymer ?
#
loop_
_entity_poly.entity_id
_entity_poly.type
_entity_poly.pdbx_seq_one_letter_code
_entity_poly.pdbx_strand_id
1 'polypeptide(L)'
;MAHQHHVIFSRSLEALPRTLRRDIYGLCDPGFPIDQVSPPDPDPLASSRYSCIYWVDHLGDSDSAERMRDDKGQQDGGVVHAFLQKKYLHWLEALSLLRSMSEGVIAVQKLEALAKTKEARQLTELLRDAYRFILSHQRAIEIAPLQVYASALVFIPPAAYMESDWNACLQTLEDHDGLVFSVVFSVDGQRLASGSRDNTVKIWDAATGACLQTLEVVRALAHLLFDPMTQLLFLYWHQASEPRSIAYYR
;
A
#
# COMPACT_ATOMS: atom_id res chain seq x y z
N MET A 1 -21.49 21.63 -16.63
CA MET A 1 -20.18 21.02 -16.32
C MET A 1 -20.27 20.03 -15.17
N ALA A 2 -20.69 20.41 -13.96
CA ALA A 2 -20.87 19.50 -12.80
C ALA A 2 -21.52 18.12 -13.10
N HIS A 3 -22.64 18.10 -13.83
CA HIS A 3 -23.32 16.86 -14.20
C HIS A 3 -22.43 15.90 -15.03
N GLN A 4 -21.57 16.43 -15.91
CA GLN A 4 -20.64 15.61 -16.69
C GLN A 4 -19.57 14.98 -15.80
N HIS A 5 -19.05 15.73 -14.81
CA HIS A 5 -18.09 15.18 -13.83
C HIS A 5 -18.74 14.07 -13.00
N HIS A 6 -19.98 14.27 -12.53
CA HIS A 6 -20.72 13.21 -11.83
C HIS A 6 -20.89 11.95 -12.69
N VAL A 7 -21.27 12.09 -13.97
CA VAL A 7 -21.41 10.94 -14.88
C VAL A 7 -20.09 10.18 -15.06
N ILE A 8 -18.96 10.89 -15.17
CA ILE A 8 -17.63 10.26 -15.30
C ILE A 8 -17.24 9.56 -13.99
N PHE A 9 -17.51 10.18 -12.84
CA PHE A 9 -17.31 9.57 -11.53
C PHE A 9 -18.11 8.27 -11.40
N SER A 10 -19.42 8.29 -11.66
CA SER A 10 -20.27 7.09 -11.54
C SER A 10 -19.79 5.97 -12.46
N ARG A 11 -19.49 6.28 -13.73
CA ARG A 11 -18.96 5.28 -14.68
C ARG A 11 -17.61 4.70 -14.25
N SER A 12 -16.75 5.53 -13.65
CA SER A 12 -15.46 5.07 -13.12
C SER A 12 -15.66 4.07 -11.99
N LEU A 13 -16.57 4.35 -11.05
CA LEU A 13 -16.87 3.48 -9.91
C LEU A 13 -17.61 2.19 -10.32
N GLU A 14 -18.29 2.17 -11.46
CA GLU A 14 -18.88 0.96 -12.04
C GLU A 14 -17.84 0.09 -12.78
N ALA A 15 -16.86 0.72 -13.45
CA ALA A 15 -15.87 0.04 -14.28
C ALA A 15 -14.69 -0.51 -13.47
N LEU A 16 -14.12 0.29 -12.56
CA LEU A 16 -12.91 -0.06 -11.81
C LEU A 16 -13.01 -1.40 -11.06
N PRO A 17 -14.10 -1.75 -10.36
CA PRO A 17 -14.18 -3.03 -9.66
C PRO A 17 -14.11 -4.26 -10.56
N ARG A 18 -14.44 -4.11 -11.85
CA ARG A 18 -14.39 -5.18 -12.86
C ARG A 18 -12.97 -5.41 -13.38
N THR A 19 -12.17 -4.36 -13.43
CA THR A 19 -10.78 -4.39 -13.93
C THR A 19 -9.78 -4.68 -12.81
N LEU A 20 -9.96 -4.02 -11.65
CA LEU A 20 -9.03 -4.09 -10.53
C LEU A 20 -9.16 -5.45 -9.82
N ARG A 21 -8.10 -6.23 -9.89
CA ARG A 21 -7.93 -7.54 -9.24
C ARG A 21 -6.49 -7.68 -8.78
N ARG A 22 -6.22 -8.66 -7.90
CA ARG A 22 -4.85 -8.93 -7.47
C ARG A 22 -4.05 -9.44 -8.65
N ASP A 23 -2.84 -8.93 -8.78
CA ASP A 23 -1.88 -9.34 -9.81
C ASP A 23 -2.42 -9.13 -11.23
N ILE A 24 -2.69 -7.86 -11.55
CA ILE A 24 -3.33 -7.42 -12.79
C ILE A 24 -2.52 -7.86 -14.01
N TYR A 25 -1.18 -7.80 -13.93
CA TYR A 25 -0.26 -8.16 -15.01
C TYR A 25 0.35 -9.57 -14.88
N GLY A 26 0.03 -10.33 -13.82
CA GLY A 26 0.53 -11.69 -13.65
C GLY A 26 2.03 -11.77 -13.29
N LEU A 27 2.53 -10.85 -12.48
CA LEU A 27 3.93 -10.75 -12.06
C LEU A 27 4.34 -11.88 -11.11
N CYS A 28 3.39 -12.48 -10.39
CA CYS A 28 3.55 -13.57 -9.41
C CYS A 28 4.42 -13.28 -8.17
N ASP A 29 5.51 -12.51 -8.32
CA ASP A 29 6.48 -12.22 -7.27
C ASP A 29 6.23 -10.84 -6.62
N PRO A 30 5.97 -10.75 -5.30
CA PRO A 30 5.90 -9.51 -4.56
C PRO A 30 7.10 -8.57 -4.78
N GLY A 31 8.30 -9.10 -5.00
CA GLY A 31 9.53 -8.33 -5.23
C GLY A 31 9.73 -7.87 -6.68
N PHE A 32 8.85 -8.24 -7.62
CA PHE A 32 9.07 -7.98 -9.04
C PHE A 32 9.14 -6.47 -9.34
N PRO A 33 10.28 -5.97 -9.85
CA PRO A 33 10.50 -4.53 -9.98
C PRO A 33 9.76 -3.93 -11.18
N ILE A 34 9.14 -2.76 -10.98
CA ILE A 34 8.33 -2.04 -11.98
C ILE A 34 9.09 -1.71 -13.27
N ASP A 35 10.41 -1.56 -13.21
CA ASP A 35 11.25 -1.25 -14.36
C ASP A 35 11.45 -2.45 -15.30
N GLN A 36 11.15 -3.66 -14.83
CA GLN A 36 11.13 -4.88 -15.65
C GLN A 36 9.74 -5.25 -16.14
N VAL A 37 8.70 -4.53 -15.67
CA VAL A 37 7.31 -4.80 -16.04
C VAL A 37 7.03 -4.28 -17.45
N SER A 38 6.50 -5.16 -18.29
CA SER A 38 5.95 -4.80 -19.61
C SER A 38 4.43 -5.03 -19.61
N PRO A 39 3.62 -4.08 -20.14
CA PRO A 39 2.18 -4.29 -20.25
C PRO A 39 1.83 -5.54 -21.07
N PRO A 40 0.94 -6.41 -20.58
CA PRO A 40 0.40 -7.52 -21.38
C PRO A 40 -0.34 -7.01 -22.63
N ASP A 41 -0.49 -7.87 -23.64
CA ASP A 41 -1.33 -7.60 -24.80
C ASP A 41 -2.53 -8.57 -24.83
N PRO A 42 -3.79 -8.10 -24.65
CA PRO A 42 -4.17 -6.69 -24.46
C PRO A 42 -3.88 -6.16 -23.05
N ASP A 43 -3.55 -4.87 -22.93
CA ASP A 43 -3.30 -4.20 -21.63
C ASP A 43 -4.62 -4.14 -20.83
N PRO A 44 -4.74 -4.87 -19.70
CA PRO A 44 -5.96 -4.89 -18.90
C PRO A 44 -6.34 -3.52 -18.34
N LEU A 45 -5.37 -2.63 -18.12
CA LEU A 45 -5.58 -1.30 -17.58
C LEU A 45 -5.87 -0.25 -18.65
N ALA A 46 -5.67 -0.53 -19.94
CA ALA A 46 -5.81 0.47 -20.99
C ALA A 46 -7.17 1.20 -20.96
N SER A 47 -8.27 0.44 -20.80
CA SER A 47 -9.63 1.00 -20.76
C SER A 47 -9.96 1.73 -19.45
N SER A 48 -9.26 1.41 -18.36
CA SER A 48 -9.56 1.90 -17.01
C SER A 48 -8.51 2.89 -16.50
N ARG A 49 -7.42 3.15 -17.26
CA ARG A 49 -6.29 4.01 -16.89
C ARG A 49 -6.73 5.39 -16.45
N TYR A 50 -7.57 6.03 -17.26
CA TYR A 50 -8.12 7.34 -16.95
C TYR A 50 -8.92 7.33 -15.65
N SER A 51 -9.85 6.37 -15.52
CA SER A 51 -10.66 6.20 -14.31
C SER A 51 -9.82 5.88 -13.08
N CYS A 52 -8.70 5.15 -13.21
CA CYS A 52 -7.82 4.85 -12.06
C CYS A 52 -7.22 6.11 -11.46
N ILE A 53 -6.91 7.11 -12.29
CA ILE A 53 -6.19 8.31 -11.87
C ILE A 53 -7.15 9.43 -11.45
N TYR A 54 -8.23 9.67 -12.21
CA TYR A 54 -8.99 10.93 -12.13
C TYR A 54 -10.41 10.82 -11.55
N TRP A 55 -10.86 9.65 -11.11
CA TRP A 55 -12.24 9.51 -10.61
C TRP A 55 -12.55 10.41 -9.40
N VAL A 56 -11.55 10.66 -8.54
CA VAL A 56 -11.68 11.56 -7.38
C VAL A 56 -11.78 13.03 -7.78
N ASP A 57 -11.05 13.44 -8.81
CA ASP A 57 -11.14 14.81 -9.32
C ASP A 57 -12.55 15.11 -9.80
N HIS A 58 -13.15 14.17 -10.53
CA HIS A 58 -14.54 14.27 -10.97
C HIS A 58 -15.54 14.31 -9.81
N LEU A 59 -15.30 13.56 -8.73
CA LEU A 59 -16.12 13.64 -7.52
C LEU A 59 -16.03 15.03 -6.86
N GLY A 60 -14.82 15.60 -6.75
CA GLY A 60 -14.63 16.93 -6.17
C GLY A 60 -15.28 18.04 -7.00
N ASP A 61 -15.18 17.96 -8.33
CA ASP A 61 -15.75 18.94 -9.25
C ASP A 61 -17.29 18.83 -9.36
N SER A 62 -17.86 17.64 -9.18
CA SER A 62 -19.31 17.50 -9.08
C SER A 62 -19.83 18.02 -7.74
N ASP A 63 -19.17 17.69 -6.63
CA ASP A 63 -19.62 18.03 -5.28
C ASP A 63 -19.52 19.52 -4.97
N SER A 64 -18.45 20.19 -5.42
CA SER A 64 -18.29 21.64 -5.30
C SER A 64 -19.40 22.44 -6.00
N ALA A 65 -19.97 21.89 -7.07
CA ALA A 65 -21.06 22.50 -7.82
C ALA A 65 -22.47 22.09 -7.37
N GLU A 66 -22.59 21.02 -6.58
CA GLU A 66 -23.82 20.62 -5.87
C GLU A 66 -23.97 21.35 -4.54
N ARG A 67 -22.88 21.66 -3.82
CA ARG A 67 -22.90 22.52 -2.63
C ARG A 67 -23.46 23.93 -2.85
N MET A 68 -23.52 24.41 -4.10
CA MET A 68 -24.20 25.67 -4.46
C MET A 68 -25.73 25.52 -4.65
N ARG A 69 -26.25 24.29 -4.62
CA ARG A 69 -27.65 23.91 -4.85
C ARG A 69 -28.09 22.97 -3.74
N ASP A 70 -28.62 23.53 -2.66
CA ASP A 70 -28.87 22.82 -1.41
C ASP A 70 -29.70 21.51 -1.52
N ASP A 71 -29.41 20.62 -0.57
CA ASP A 71 -30.17 19.47 -0.04
C ASP A 71 -30.62 18.32 -0.97
N LYS A 72 -29.71 17.33 -1.15
CA LYS A 72 -29.94 15.86 -1.09
C LYS A 72 -28.79 15.11 -1.78
N GLY A 73 -27.73 14.78 -1.05
CA GLY A 73 -26.53 14.14 -1.63
C GLY A 73 -25.79 13.23 -0.68
N GLN A 74 -26.51 12.36 0.05
CA GLN A 74 -25.94 11.41 1.02
C GLN A 74 -25.62 10.03 0.42
N GLN A 75 -25.58 9.88 -0.92
CA GLN A 75 -25.41 8.55 -1.56
C GLN A 75 -23.96 8.26 -1.98
N ASP A 76 -23.18 9.27 -2.40
CA ASP A 76 -21.84 9.04 -2.96
C ASP A 76 -20.81 8.57 -1.94
N GLY A 77 -20.90 9.06 -0.69
CA GLY A 77 -20.01 8.64 0.39
C GLY A 77 -20.07 7.12 0.64
N GLY A 78 -21.24 6.51 0.48
CA GLY A 78 -21.42 5.07 0.63
C GLY A 78 -20.76 4.28 -0.50
N VAL A 79 -20.89 4.75 -1.75
CA VAL A 79 -20.27 4.10 -2.92
C VAL A 79 -18.75 4.19 -2.86
N VAL A 80 -18.21 5.35 -2.49
CA VAL A 80 -16.77 5.56 -2.30
C VAL A 80 -16.23 4.69 -1.17
N HIS A 81 -16.92 4.65 -0.02
CA HIS A 81 -16.54 3.80 1.10
C HIS A 81 -16.50 2.32 0.69
N ALA A 82 -17.56 1.83 0.03
CA ALA A 82 -17.63 0.44 -0.42
C ALA A 82 -16.55 0.08 -1.45
N PHE A 83 -16.21 1.01 -2.35
CA PHE A 83 -15.11 0.84 -3.29
C PHE A 83 -13.77 0.70 -2.58
N LEU A 84 -13.43 1.66 -1.71
CA LEU A 84 -12.15 1.65 -0.99
C LEU A 84 -12.02 0.40 -0.12
N GLN A 85 -13.06 0.04 0.64
CA GLN A 85 -13.04 -1.13 1.51
C GLN A 85 -12.69 -2.44 0.76
N LYS A 86 -13.11 -2.59 -0.50
CA LYS A 86 -12.90 -3.82 -1.30
C LYS A 86 -11.73 -3.74 -2.27
N LYS A 87 -11.44 -2.55 -2.79
CA LYS A 87 -10.57 -2.36 -3.96
C LYS A 87 -9.36 -1.47 -3.70
N TYR A 88 -9.16 -0.96 -2.48
CA TYR A 88 -8.06 -0.04 -2.19
C TYR A 88 -6.67 -0.61 -2.54
N LEU A 89 -6.32 -1.82 -2.09
CA LEU A 89 -5.00 -2.41 -2.41
C LEU A 89 -4.83 -2.66 -3.91
N HIS A 90 -5.89 -3.16 -4.56
CA HIS A 90 -5.92 -3.38 -6.01
C HIS A 90 -5.76 -2.06 -6.81
N TRP A 91 -6.32 -0.97 -6.27
CA TRP A 91 -6.19 0.35 -6.85
C TRP A 91 -4.76 0.89 -6.70
N LEU A 92 -4.10 0.67 -5.56
CA LEU A 92 -2.69 1.02 -5.38
C LEU A 92 -1.76 0.20 -6.28
N GLU A 93 -2.04 -1.10 -6.45
CA GLU A 93 -1.32 -1.94 -7.43
C GLU A 93 -1.43 -1.34 -8.84
N ALA A 94 -2.65 -1.00 -9.28
CA ALA A 94 -2.87 -0.38 -10.58
C ALA A 94 -2.15 0.97 -10.70
N LEU A 95 -2.20 1.82 -9.68
CA LEU A 95 -1.49 3.10 -9.69
C LEU A 95 0.03 2.92 -9.77
N SER A 96 0.59 1.89 -9.13
CA SER A 96 2.00 1.54 -9.28
C SER A 96 2.33 1.10 -10.71
N LEU A 97 1.53 0.18 -11.28
CA LEU A 97 1.67 -0.27 -12.67
C LEU A 97 1.55 0.89 -13.69
N LEU A 98 0.73 1.90 -13.37
CA LEU A 98 0.56 3.11 -14.17
C LEU A 98 1.63 4.18 -13.91
N ARG A 99 2.52 3.98 -12.93
CA ARG A 99 3.50 4.96 -12.45
C ARG A 99 2.85 6.29 -12.01
N SER A 100 1.70 6.19 -11.34
CA SER A 100 0.86 7.31 -10.91
C SER A 100 0.53 7.24 -9.41
N MET A 101 1.45 6.75 -8.59
CA MET A 101 1.24 6.65 -7.13
C MET A 101 1.04 8.01 -6.47
N SER A 102 1.75 9.04 -6.92
CA SER A 102 1.62 10.43 -6.43
C SER A 102 0.19 10.96 -6.58
N GLU A 103 -0.46 10.65 -7.69
CA GLU A 103 -1.83 11.01 -8.02
C GLU A 103 -2.80 10.28 -7.08
N GLY A 104 -2.51 9.02 -6.76
CA GLY A 104 -3.23 8.27 -5.71
C GLY A 104 -3.15 8.93 -4.34
N VAL A 105 -1.97 9.43 -3.94
CA VAL A 105 -1.78 10.14 -2.67
C VAL A 105 -2.63 11.40 -2.63
N ILE A 106 -2.58 12.21 -3.70
CA ILE A 106 -3.37 13.44 -3.84
C ILE A 106 -4.87 13.11 -3.81
N ALA A 107 -5.28 12.03 -4.48
CA ALA A 107 -6.66 11.57 -4.50
C ALA A 107 -7.17 11.18 -3.10
N VAL A 108 -6.39 10.42 -2.31
CA VAL A 108 -6.76 10.08 -0.92
C VAL A 108 -6.88 11.32 -0.04
N GLN A 109 -5.96 12.28 -0.17
CA GLN A 109 -6.04 13.56 0.57
C GLN A 109 -7.29 14.38 0.20
N LYS A 110 -7.62 14.46 -1.09
CA LYS A 110 -8.84 15.11 -1.58
C LYS A 110 -10.09 14.44 -1.02
N LEU A 111 -10.15 13.11 -1.04
CA LEU A 111 -11.25 12.35 -0.45
C LEU A 111 -11.38 12.60 1.05
N GLU A 112 -10.27 12.67 1.80
CA GLU A 112 -10.32 12.91 3.25
C GLU A 112 -10.90 14.31 3.54
N ALA A 113 -10.51 15.31 2.76
CA ALA A 113 -11.06 16.66 2.87
C ALA A 113 -12.57 16.71 2.54
N LEU A 114 -13.00 16.00 1.49
CA LEU A 114 -14.42 15.87 1.14
C LEU A 114 -15.21 15.13 2.22
N ALA A 115 -14.67 14.03 2.76
CA ALA A 115 -15.32 13.23 3.80
C ALA A 115 -15.49 14.02 5.11
N LYS A 116 -14.48 14.80 5.53
CA LYS A 116 -14.56 15.69 6.70
C LYS A 116 -15.64 16.74 6.54
N THR A 117 -15.74 17.35 5.37
CA THR A 117 -16.72 18.40 5.10
C THR A 117 -18.15 17.88 4.99
N LYS A 118 -18.34 16.57 4.73
CA LYS A 118 -19.65 15.90 4.74
C LYS A 118 -19.96 15.15 6.04
N GLU A 119 -19.10 15.28 7.06
CA GLU A 119 -19.21 14.56 8.34
C GLU A 119 -19.33 13.02 8.16
N ALA A 120 -18.76 12.47 7.09
CA ALA A 120 -18.79 11.05 6.79
C ALA A 120 -17.77 10.30 7.66
N ARG A 121 -18.12 10.04 8.92
CA ARG A 121 -17.21 9.54 9.96
C ARG A 121 -16.48 8.24 9.57
N GLN A 122 -17.23 7.23 9.13
CA GLN A 122 -16.66 5.92 8.74
C GLN A 122 -15.68 6.06 7.57
N LEU A 123 -16.05 6.83 6.55
CA LEU A 123 -15.18 7.11 5.40
C LEU A 123 -13.93 7.91 5.79
N THR A 124 -14.06 8.86 6.73
CA THR A 124 -12.94 9.65 7.23
C THR A 124 -11.93 8.79 7.99
N GLU A 125 -12.40 7.85 8.83
CA GLU A 125 -11.56 6.90 9.56
C GLU A 125 -10.81 5.98 8.58
N LEU A 126 -11.54 5.37 7.62
CA LEU A 126 -10.96 4.54 6.57
C LEU A 126 -9.89 5.27 5.75
N LEU A 127 -10.16 6.52 5.34
CA LEU A 127 -9.23 7.32 4.55
C LEU A 127 -7.99 7.72 5.33
N ARG A 128 -8.11 7.95 6.64
CA ARG A 128 -6.97 8.24 7.50
C ARG A 128 -6.03 7.04 7.62
N ASP A 129 -6.59 5.84 7.74
CA ASP A 129 -5.80 4.61 7.80
C ASP A 129 -5.17 4.28 6.43
N ALA A 130 -5.91 4.45 5.34
CA ALA A 130 -5.38 4.40 3.98
C ALA A 130 -4.23 5.40 3.77
N TYR A 131 -4.37 6.65 4.18
CA TYR A 131 -3.33 7.66 4.04
C TYR A 131 -2.06 7.29 4.83
N ARG A 132 -2.21 6.81 6.07
CA ARG A 132 -1.09 6.29 6.87
C ARG A 132 -0.38 5.13 6.18
N PHE A 133 -1.15 4.21 5.61
CA PHE A 133 -0.61 3.07 4.88
C PHE A 133 0.25 3.51 3.69
N ILE A 134 -0.23 4.46 2.87
CA ILE A 134 0.55 5.03 1.76
C ILE A 134 1.84 5.67 2.27
N LEU A 135 1.78 6.53 3.30
CA LEU A 135 2.97 7.21 3.80
C LEU A 135 4.07 6.24 4.25
N SER A 136 3.69 5.08 4.77
CA SER A 136 4.64 4.06 5.22
C SER A 136 5.20 3.18 4.09
N HIS A 137 4.44 2.94 3.01
CA HIS A 137 4.80 1.91 2.02
C HIS A 137 4.87 2.40 0.58
N GLN A 138 4.57 3.67 0.30
CA GLN A 138 4.52 4.23 -1.05
C GLN A 138 5.75 3.84 -1.86
N ARG A 139 6.95 4.02 -1.31
CA ARG A 139 8.19 3.75 -2.04
C ARG A 139 8.35 2.29 -2.42
N ALA A 140 8.01 1.37 -1.51
CA ALA A 140 8.07 -0.07 -1.78
C ALA A 140 7.05 -0.47 -2.87
N ILE A 141 5.84 0.09 -2.80
CA ILE A 141 4.78 -0.15 -3.79
C ILE A 141 5.17 0.39 -5.16
N GLU A 142 5.80 1.57 -5.24
CA GLU A 142 6.32 2.15 -6.49
C GLU A 142 7.40 1.28 -7.12
N ILE A 143 8.29 0.69 -6.31
CA ILE A 143 9.37 -0.16 -6.81
C ILE A 143 8.83 -1.50 -7.27
N ALA A 144 7.90 -2.10 -6.52
CA ALA A 144 7.37 -3.42 -6.80
C ALA A 144 5.84 -3.45 -6.51
N PRO A 145 4.99 -3.43 -7.55
CA PRO A 145 3.54 -3.25 -7.41
C PRO A 145 2.87 -4.21 -6.43
N LEU A 146 3.30 -5.48 -6.45
CA LEU A 146 2.73 -6.54 -5.62
C LEU A 146 3.14 -6.43 -4.13
N GLN A 147 4.13 -5.60 -3.77
CA GLN A 147 4.46 -5.31 -2.36
C GLN A 147 3.31 -4.68 -1.59
N VAL A 148 2.31 -4.11 -2.27
CA VAL A 148 1.11 -3.57 -1.61
C VAL A 148 0.41 -4.62 -0.75
N TYR A 149 0.35 -5.87 -1.18
CA TYR A 149 -0.32 -6.94 -0.44
C TYR A 149 0.51 -7.44 0.74
N ALA A 150 1.83 -7.53 0.57
CA ALA A 150 2.74 -7.88 1.67
C ALA A 150 2.73 -6.80 2.76
N SER A 151 2.77 -5.53 2.35
CA SER A 151 2.70 -4.37 3.23
C SER A 151 1.40 -4.34 4.04
N ALA A 152 0.28 -4.74 3.44
CA ALA A 152 -1.01 -4.74 4.10
C ALA A 152 -1.12 -5.78 5.23
N LEU A 153 -0.34 -6.87 5.20
CA LEU A 153 -0.36 -7.90 6.25
C LEU A 153 0.01 -7.33 7.63
N VAL A 154 0.87 -6.30 7.67
CA VAL A 154 1.32 -5.65 8.90
C VAL A 154 0.20 -4.81 9.55
N PHE A 155 -0.87 -4.49 8.82
CA PHE A 155 -1.96 -3.59 9.26
C PHE A 155 -3.27 -4.32 9.59
N ILE A 156 -3.32 -5.65 9.45
CA ILE A 156 -4.51 -6.43 9.80
C ILE A 156 -4.49 -6.76 11.30
N PRO A 157 -5.52 -6.37 12.09
CA PRO A 157 -5.57 -6.73 13.51
C PRO A 157 -5.64 -8.26 13.70
N PRO A 158 -4.98 -8.82 14.73
CA PRO A 158 -4.99 -10.25 15.10
C PRO A 158 -6.36 -10.94 15.16
N ALA A 159 -7.45 -10.18 15.27
CA ALA A 159 -8.82 -10.70 15.35
C ALA A 159 -9.52 -10.91 14.00
N ALA A 160 -9.02 -10.35 12.89
CA ALA A 160 -9.61 -10.51 11.56
C ALA A 160 -9.21 -11.83 10.86
N TYR A 161 -8.43 -12.68 11.54
CA TYR A 161 -7.90 -13.96 11.05
C TYR A 161 -8.98 -15.06 10.95
N MET A 162 -10.19 -14.84 11.47
CA MET A 162 -11.15 -15.93 11.65
C MET A 162 -12.17 -16.14 10.51
N GLU A 163 -12.24 -15.27 9.48
CA GLU A 163 -13.41 -15.31 8.57
C GLU A 163 -13.15 -15.31 7.04
N SER A 164 -11.94 -15.61 6.58
CA SER A 164 -11.74 -16.00 5.17
C SER A 164 -10.51 -16.89 5.04
N ASP A 165 -10.40 -17.65 3.94
CA ASP A 165 -9.39 -18.67 3.61
C ASP A 165 -7.91 -18.19 3.58
N TRP A 166 -7.52 -17.25 4.45
CA TRP A 166 -6.16 -16.77 4.73
C TRP A 166 -5.46 -17.56 5.85
N ASN A 167 -6.07 -18.63 6.35
CA ASN A 167 -5.71 -19.27 7.63
C ASN A 167 -4.53 -20.25 7.61
N ALA A 168 -3.78 -20.35 6.51
CA ALA A 168 -2.48 -20.99 6.57
C ALA A 168 -1.44 -19.92 6.88
N CYS A 169 -1.17 -19.67 8.17
CA CYS A 169 0.13 -19.12 8.54
C CYS A 169 1.17 -20.12 8.01
N LEU A 170 1.80 -19.78 6.87
CA LEU A 170 2.75 -20.67 6.21
C LEU A 170 3.96 -20.89 7.11
N GLN A 171 4.34 -19.87 7.88
CA GLN A 171 5.50 -19.87 8.75
C GLN A 171 5.45 -18.73 9.78
N THR A 172 5.84 -19.04 11.02
CA THR A 172 6.07 -18.04 12.09
C THR A 172 7.57 -18.02 12.41
N LEU A 173 8.15 -16.82 12.51
CA LEU A 173 9.57 -16.60 12.80
C LEU A 173 9.74 -16.20 14.26
N GLU A 174 9.95 -17.19 15.11
CA GLU A 174 9.96 -17.04 16.57
C GLU A 174 11.41 -17.09 17.10
N ASP A 175 12.12 -15.96 17.13
CA ASP A 175 13.39 -15.84 17.87
C ASP A 175 13.62 -14.44 18.48
N HIS A 176 12.73 -13.48 18.25
CA HIS A 176 12.87 -12.15 18.82
C HIS A 176 12.31 -12.10 20.25
N ASP A 177 13.12 -11.62 21.18
CA ASP A 177 12.77 -11.47 22.61
C ASP A 177 12.07 -10.13 22.90
N GLY A 178 11.68 -9.39 21.84
CA GLY A 178 11.09 -8.07 21.91
C GLY A 178 10.16 -7.78 20.74
N LEU A 179 9.49 -6.62 20.80
CA LEU A 179 8.62 -6.15 19.72
C LEU A 179 9.43 -5.95 18.43
N VAL A 180 9.01 -6.60 17.36
CA VAL A 180 9.52 -6.35 16.01
C VAL A 180 8.91 -5.06 15.49
N PHE A 181 9.75 -4.08 15.16
CA PHE A 181 9.32 -2.77 14.68
C PHE A 181 9.36 -2.62 13.16
N SER A 182 10.14 -3.46 12.49
CA SER A 182 10.38 -3.34 11.05
C SER A 182 10.74 -4.70 10.47
N VAL A 183 10.24 -4.97 9.27
CA VAL A 183 10.51 -6.19 8.50
C VAL A 183 10.71 -5.79 7.04
N VAL A 184 11.67 -6.39 6.35
CA VAL A 184 11.94 -6.14 4.93
C VAL A 184 12.47 -7.39 4.22
N PHE A 185 11.99 -7.69 3.02
CA PHE A 185 12.51 -8.77 2.20
C PHE A 185 13.74 -8.31 1.39
N SER A 186 14.64 -9.24 1.08
CA SER A 186 15.64 -9.05 0.04
C SER A 186 14.97 -8.91 -1.33
N VAL A 187 15.66 -8.29 -2.28
CA VAL A 187 15.14 -8.07 -3.64
C VAL A 187 14.79 -9.38 -4.35
N ASP A 188 15.54 -10.45 -4.10
CA ASP A 188 15.28 -11.79 -4.63
C ASP A 188 14.22 -12.58 -3.83
N GLY A 189 13.67 -11.98 -2.76
CA GLY A 189 12.67 -12.61 -1.88
C GLY A 189 13.17 -13.79 -1.06
N GLN A 190 14.45 -14.18 -1.18
CA GLN A 190 14.98 -15.38 -0.52
C GLN A 190 15.30 -15.14 0.96
N ARG A 191 15.46 -13.89 1.37
CA ARG A 191 15.79 -13.52 2.74
C ARG A 191 14.84 -12.46 3.27
N LEU A 192 14.67 -12.48 4.58
CA LEU A 192 13.91 -11.48 5.32
C LEU A 192 14.85 -10.87 6.38
N ALA A 193 14.78 -9.56 6.60
CA ALA A 193 15.40 -8.91 7.75
C ALA A 193 14.32 -8.37 8.68
N SER A 194 14.45 -8.59 9.97
CA SER A 194 13.57 -8.05 11.01
C SER A 194 14.36 -7.32 12.08
N GLY A 195 13.87 -6.18 12.55
CA GLY A 195 14.50 -5.36 13.58
C GLY A 195 13.60 -5.27 14.81
N SER A 196 14.17 -5.52 15.98
CA SER A 196 13.41 -5.69 17.23
C SER A 196 13.87 -4.78 18.36
N ARG A 197 12.99 -4.58 19.35
CA ARG A 197 13.27 -3.91 20.62
C ARG A 197 14.28 -4.65 21.49
N ASP A 198 14.55 -5.93 21.21
CA ASP A 198 15.61 -6.70 21.85
C ASP A 198 17.02 -6.24 21.46
N ASN A 199 17.14 -5.17 20.68
CA ASN A 199 18.39 -4.61 20.16
C ASN A 199 19.09 -5.57 19.20
N THR A 200 18.32 -6.37 18.45
CA THR A 200 18.84 -7.22 17.39
C THR A 200 18.16 -6.97 16.05
N VAL A 201 18.92 -7.22 14.99
CA VAL A 201 18.41 -7.46 13.64
C VAL A 201 18.62 -8.92 13.32
N LYS A 202 17.57 -9.63 12.93
CA LYS A 202 17.66 -11.01 12.47
C LYS A 202 17.48 -11.08 10.96
N ILE A 203 18.29 -11.90 10.32
CA ILE A 203 18.16 -12.27 8.92
C ILE A 203 17.66 -13.70 8.86
N TRP A 204 16.63 -13.92 8.06
CA TRP A 204 15.93 -15.19 7.93
C TRP A 204 16.01 -15.68 6.50
N ASP A 205 16.00 -16.99 6.34
CA ASP A 205 15.66 -17.62 5.07
C ASP A 205 14.13 -17.56 4.91
N ALA A 206 13.65 -16.96 3.82
CA ALA A 206 12.22 -16.71 3.62
C ALA A 206 11.42 -17.99 3.32
N ALA A 207 12.07 -19.04 2.79
CA ALA A 207 11.42 -20.29 2.41
C ALA A 207 11.32 -21.28 3.56
N THR A 208 12.32 -21.29 4.44
CA THR A 208 12.46 -22.24 5.54
C THR A 208 12.26 -21.61 6.91
N GLY A 209 12.24 -20.27 6.99
CA GLY A 209 12.12 -19.48 8.22
C GLY A 209 13.28 -19.67 9.21
N ALA A 210 14.38 -20.27 8.76
CA ALA A 210 15.57 -20.41 9.60
C ALA A 210 16.19 -19.04 9.85
N CYS A 211 16.52 -18.72 11.11
CA CYS A 211 17.34 -17.57 11.44
C CYS A 211 18.77 -17.81 10.94
N LEU A 212 19.13 -17.18 9.82
CA LEU A 212 20.46 -17.25 9.22
C LEU A 212 21.50 -16.45 10.00
N GLN A 213 21.09 -15.31 10.55
CA GLN A 213 21.99 -14.42 11.28
C GLN A 213 21.26 -13.56 12.31
N THR A 214 21.93 -13.31 13.43
CA THR A 214 21.52 -12.31 14.42
C THR A 214 22.63 -11.26 14.54
N LEU A 215 22.26 -9.99 14.46
CA LEU A 215 23.15 -8.83 14.55
C LEU A 215 22.73 -8.00 15.77
N GLU A 216 23.62 -7.81 16.73
CA GLU A 216 23.39 -6.90 17.84
C GLU A 216 23.58 -5.44 17.41
N VAL A 217 22.64 -4.58 17.79
CA VAL A 217 22.67 -3.15 17.52
C VAL A 217 22.68 -2.38 18.83
N VAL A 218 23.68 -1.52 19.02
CA VAL A 218 23.94 -0.85 20.32
C VAL A 218 22.89 0.22 20.68
N ARG A 219 21.87 0.45 19.83
CA ARG A 219 20.80 1.44 20.04
C ARG A 219 19.48 0.99 19.43
N ALA A 220 18.39 1.39 20.08
CA ALA A 220 17.01 1.16 19.63
C ALA A 220 16.81 1.61 18.17
N LEU A 221 16.43 0.65 17.32
CA LEU A 221 16.14 0.87 15.91
C LEU A 221 14.78 1.56 15.76
N ALA A 222 14.71 2.54 14.86
CA ALA A 222 13.46 3.17 14.46
C ALA A 222 12.88 2.50 13.21
N HIS A 223 13.71 2.25 12.18
CA HIS A 223 13.28 1.66 10.90
C HIS A 223 14.40 0.87 10.22
N LEU A 224 14.03 -0.15 9.44
CA LEU A 224 14.91 -0.84 8.48
C LEU A 224 14.52 -0.45 7.06
N LEU A 225 15.49 -0.15 6.20
CA LEU A 225 15.28 0.02 4.76
C LEU A 225 16.27 -0.85 3.98
N PHE A 226 15.80 -1.55 2.95
CA PHE A 226 16.68 -2.23 2.01
C PHE A 226 16.88 -1.32 0.80
N ASP A 227 18.13 -1.07 0.41
CA ASP A 227 18.41 -0.39 -0.85
C ASP A 227 18.35 -1.39 -2.01
N PRO A 228 17.39 -1.26 -2.93
CA PRO A 228 17.25 -2.18 -4.05
C PRO A 228 18.43 -2.10 -5.03
N MET A 229 19.22 -1.01 -5.01
CA MET A 229 20.36 -0.83 -5.92
C MET A 229 21.64 -1.48 -5.39
N THR A 230 21.92 -1.37 -4.09
CA THR A 230 23.15 -1.89 -3.48
C THR A 230 22.97 -3.16 -2.68
N GLN A 231 21.73 -3.65 -2.51
CA GLN A 231 21.39 -4.77 -1.63
C GLN A 231 21.79 -4.54 -0.16
N LEU A 232 21.92 -3.28 0.25
CA LEU A 232 22.33 -2.91 1.60
C LEU A 232 21.13 -2.76 2.52
N LEU A 233 21.24 -3.32 3.73
CA LEU A 233 20.31 -3.05 4.82
C LEU A 233 20.75 -1.79 5.56
N PHE A 234 19.94 -0.74 5.47
CA PHE A 234 20.11 0.50 6.21
C PHE A 234 19.32 0.46 7.51
N LEU A 235 20.02 0.79 8.60
CA LEU A 235 19.46 0.94 9.92
C LEU A 235 19.25 2.43 10.20
N TYR A 236 18.07 2.81 10.69
CA TYR A 236 17.76 4.19 11.08
C TYR A 236 17.46 4.28 12.57
N TRP A 237 17.95 5.34 13.21
CA TRP A 237 17.75 5.63 14.64
C TRP A 237 17.00 6.95 14.82
N HIS A 238 16.14 7.02 15.83
CA HIS A 238 15.20 8.12 16.07
C HIS A 238 15.83 9.51 16.36
N GLN A 239 17.16 9.62 16.41
CA GLN A 239 17.91 10.84 16.72
C GLN A 239 19.13 11.10 15.81
N ALA A 240 19.37 10.29 14.77
CA ALA A 240 20.49 10.48 13.87
C ALA A 240 20.01 11.00 12.51
N SER A 241 20.52 12.15 12.08
CA SER A 241 20.29 12.76 10.77
C SER A 241 21.04 12.07 9.64
N GLU A 242 21.87 11.06 9.93
CA GLU A 242 22.62 10.28 8.93
C GLU A 242 22.43 8.78 9.14
N PRO A 243 22.11 8.02 8.08
CA PRO A 243 22.09 6.56 8.13
C PRO A 243 23.51 6.02 8.29
N ARG A 244 23.69 5.04 9.18
CA ARG A 244 24.91 4.21 9.16
C ARG A 244 24.58 2.92 8.44
N SER A 245 25.17 2.75 7.26
CA SER A 245 25.15 1.51 6.49
C SER A 245 25.89 0.43 7.28
N ILE A 246 25.24 -0.70 7.54
CA ILE A 246 25.96 -1.95 7.77
C ILE A 246 26.06 -2.61 6.40
N ALA A 247 27.25 -2.58 5.82
CA ALA A 247 27.52 -3.29 4.58
C ALA A 247 27.66 -4.78 4.88
N TYR A 248 26.81 -5.62 4.27
CA TYR A 248 27.03 -6.99 3.75
C TYR A 248 25.65 -7.50 3.26
N TYR A 249 25.49 -8.08 2.06
CA TYR A 249 25.97 -9.42 1.68
C TYR A 249 26.03 -9.63 0.15
N ARG A 250 26.96 -10.49 -0.29
CA ARG A 250 26.80 -11.36 -1.46
C ARG A 250 26.02 -12.61 -1.08
#